data_AF-A0A538QB49-F1
#
_entry.id   AF-A0A538QB49-F1
#
_cell.length_a   1.000
_cell.length_b   1.000
_cell.length_c   1.000
_cell.angle_alpha   90.00
_cell.angle_beta   90.00
_cell.angle_gamma   90.00
#
_symmetry.space_group_name_H-M   'P 1'
#
loop_
_entity.id
_entity.type
_entity.pdbx_description
1 polymer ?
#
loop_
_entity_poly.entity_id
_entity_poly.type
_entity_poly.pdbx_seq_one_letter_code
_entity_poly.pdbx_strand_id
1 'polypeptide(L)'
;MGLRRGIYIVPTNRWYIARTVWLIAGIVLLSSTTLAALVNPLWILLTIATAWASIAVSLTGFCIVGNILKRLGFTALLGDPGRPNHYFMQTDSWYLERRIYLAVGINLTIASVLSIVHSSWWLTFTGFVGVAMVWFAGTGYCIMANGLYWLGAEPRLAPLSKPQPHTAAPERSAHA
;
A
#
# COMPACT_ATOMS: atom_id res chain seq x y z
N MET A 1 1.02 18.19 -16.17
CA MET A 1 0.24 17.25 -15.34
C MET A 1 -0.85 18.04 -14.66
N GLY A 2 -2.13 17.72 -14.90
CA GLY A 2 -3.23 18.41 -14.24
C GLY A 2 -3.34 17.96 -12.78
N LEU A 3 -3.31 18.89 -11.83
CA LEU A 3 -3.56 18.56 -10.42
C LEU A 3 -5.00 18.05 -10.28
N ARG A 4 -5.16 16.83 -9.76
CA ARG A 4 -6.49 16.29 -9.45
C ARG A 4 -7.00 16.94 -8.17
N ARG A 5 -8.28 17.32 -8.14
CA ARG A 5 -8.96 17.85 -6.96
C ARG A 5 -9.89 16.78 -6.36
N GLY A 6 -10.02 16.77 -5.04
CA GLY A 6 -10.87 15.82 -4.30
C GLY A 6 -10.09 14.95 -3.30
N ILE A 7 -10.83 14.26 -2.43
CA ILE A 7 -10.26 13.34 -1.44
C ILE A 7 -10.33 11.92 -2.00
N TYR A 8 -9.17 11.27 -2.09
CA TYR A 8 -9.06 9.86 -2.38
C TYR A 8 -9.27 9.06 -1.08
N ILE A 9 -10.34 8.26 -1.08
CA ILE A 9 -10.68 7.32 -0.01
C ILE A 9 -10.80 5.95 -0.66
N VAL A 10 -10.08 4.98 -0.10
CA VAL A 10 -10.08 3.62 -0.59
C VAL A 10 -11.32 2.87 -0.11
N PRO A 11 -12.03 2.11 -0.97
CA PRO A 11 -13.23 1.38 -0.55
C PRO A 11 -12.96 0.42 0.62
N THR A 12 -13.73 0.57 1.69
CA THR A 12 -13.58 -0.22 2.92
C THR A 12 -14.63 -1.33 3.08
N ASN A 13 -15.50 -1.51 2.08
CA ASN A 13 -16.64 -2.44 2.14
C ASN A 13 -16.21 -3.92 2.24
N ARG A 14 -14.96 -4.25 1.90
CA ARG A 14 -14.41 -5.62 2.01
C ARG A 14 -12.98 -5.58 2.55
N TRP A 15 -12.59 -6.65 3.21
CA TRP A 15 -11.18 -6.90 3.54
C TRP A 15 -10.51 -7.63 2.36
N TYR A 16 -9.60 -6.93 1.71
CA TYR A 16 -8.81 -7.44 0.60
C TYR A 16 -7.32 -7.38 0.95
N ILE A 17 -6.50 -8.14 0.22
CA ILE A 17 -5.10 -8.41 0.58
C ILE A 17 -4.34 -7.14 0.92
N ALA A 18 -4.35 -6.11 0.06
CA ALA A 18 -3.51 -4.93 0.29
C ALA A 18 -3.87 -4.22 1.61
N ARG A 19 -5.15 -4.11 1.95
CA ARG A 19 -5.59 -3.49 3.21
C ARG A 19 -5.10 -4.27 4.43
N THR A 20 -5.21 -5.60 4.39
CA THR A 20 -4.71 -6.47 5.45
C THR A 20 -3.18 -6.42 5.54
N VAL A 21 -2.47 -6.33 4.41
CA VAL A 21 -1.00 -6.12 4.39
C VAL A 21 -0.63 -4.82 5.09
N TRP A 22 -1.32 -3.71 4.79
CA TRP A 22 -1.08 -2.43 5.45
C TRP A 22 -1.35 -2.47 6.96
N LEU A 23 -2.39 -3.19 7.39
CA LEU A 23 -2.68 -3.39 8.82
C LEU A 23 -1.56 -4.17 9.52
N ILE A 24 -1.17 -5.32 8.94
CA ILE A 24 -0.11 -6.17 9.49
C ILE A 24 1.20 -5.39 9.57
N ALA A 25 1.57 -4.70 8.49
CA ALA A 25 2.78 -3.91 8.44
C ALA A 25 2.74 -2.76 9.47
N GLY A 26 1.60 -2.08 9.64
CA GLY A 26 1.41 -1.07 10.67
C GLY A 26 1.59 -1.61 12.09
N ILE A 27 1.02 -2.78 12.40
CA ILE A 27 1.18 -3.44 13.71
C ILE A 27 2.64 -3.82 13.95
N VAL A 28 3.32 -4.38 12.94
CA VAL A 28 4.75 -4.73 13.02
C VAL A 28 5.59 -3.49 13.29
N LEU A 29 5.34 -2.39 12.57
CA LEU A 29 6.04 -1.11 12.79
C LEU A 29 5.84 -0.57 14.19
N LEU A 30 4.62 -0.54 14.69
CA LEU A 30 4.32 -0.05 16.03
C LEU A 30 4.98 -0.92 17.09
N SER A 31 4.86 -2.24 16.96
CA SER A 31 5.49 -3.18 17.89
C SER A 31 7.01 -3.03 17.86
N SER A 32 7.62 -3.05 16.67
CA SER A 32 9.07 -2.87 16.46
C SER A 32 9.57 -1.54 17.03
N THR A 33 8.87 -0.44 16.77
CA THR A 33 9.24 0.91 17.25
C THR A 33 9.13 0.99 18.78
N THR A 34 8.05 0.45 19.36
CA THR A 34 7.86 0.40 20.82
C THR A 34 8.93 -0.45 21.50
N LEU A 35 9.25 -1.63 20.96
CA LEU A 35 10.32 -2.47 21.48
C LEU A 35 11.71 -1.82 21.28
N ALA A 36 11.92 -1.08 20.20
CA ALA A 36 13.14 -0.32 19.96
C ALA A 36 13.35 0.78 21.00
N ALA A 37 12.26 1.44 21.42
CA ALA A 37 12.30 2.48 22.43
C ALA A 37 12.43 1.94 23.87
N LEU A 38 11.79 0.81 24.18
CA LEU A 38 11.66 0.32 25.57
C LEU A 38 12.63 -0.82 25.94
N VAL A 39 13.06 -1.63 24.97
CA VAL A 39 13.81 -2.88 25.24
C VAL A 39 15.21 -2.83 24.66
N ASN A 40 15.34 -2.70 23.34
CA ASN A 40 16.63 -2.67 22.66
C ASN A 40 16.51 -1.99 21.28
N PRO A 41 17.35 -1.00 20.95
CA PRO A 41 17.27 -0.27 19.68
C PRO A 41 17.35 -1.17 18.43
N LEU A 42 17.96 -2.36 18.51
CA LEU A 42 18.04 -3.32 17.40
C LEU A 42 16.67 -3.82 16.91
N TRP A 43 15.61 -3.68 17.69
CA TRP A 43 14.26 -4.02 17.24
C TRP A 43 13.81 -3.22 16.01
N ILE A 44 14.43 -2.05 15.75
CA ILE A 44 14.16 -1.24 14.55
C ILE A 44 14.52 -1.96 13.24
N LEU A 45 15.34 -3.02 13.29
CA LEU A 45 15.67 -3.86 12.14
C LEU A 45 14.41 -4.49 11.51
N LEU A 46 13.35 -4.75 12.29
CA LEU A 46 12.07 -5.23 11.75
C LEU A 46 11.36 -4.17 10.90
N THR A 47 11.43 -2.90 11.31
CA THR A 47 10.94 -1.78 10.51
C THR A 47 11.75 -1.64 9.22
N ILE A 48 13.08 -1.78 9.28
CA ILE A 48 13.95 -1.79 8.09
C ILE A 48 13.57 -2.95 7.16
N ALA A 49 13.40 -4.17 7.69
CA ALA A 49 13.00 -5.33 6.90
C ALA A 49 11.63 -5.10 6.21
N THR A 50 10.67 -4.52 6.93
CA THR A 50 9.35 -4.17 6.37
C THR A 50 9.47 -3.09 5.27
N ALA A 51 10.33 -2.10 5.48
CA ALA A 51 10.60 -1.05 4.49
C ALA A 51 11.21 -1.62 3.21
N TRP A 52 12.20 -2.50 3.32
CA TRP A 52 12.79 -3.21 2.18
C TRP A 52 11.79 -4.12 1.47
N ALA A 53 10.96 -4.84 2.22
CA ALA A 53 9.89 -5.64 1.63
C ALA A 53 8.89 -4.76 0.85
N SER A 54 8.56 -3.57 1.37
CA SER A 54 7.70 -2.60 0.70
C SER A 54 8.31 -2.11 -0.63
N ILE A 55 9.61 -1.78 -0.63
CA ILE A 55 10.35 -1.41 -1.85
C ILE A 55 10.34 -2.58 -2.83
N ALA A 56 10.67 -3.80 -2.39
CA ALA A 56 10.68 -4.99 -3.24
C ALA A 56 9.31 -5.28 -3.87
N VAL A 57 8.22 -5.15 -3.11
CA VAL A 57 6.84 -5.26 -3.61
C VAL A 57 6.56 -4.20 -4.66
N SER A 58 6.98 -2.95 -4.43
CA SER A 58 6.79 -1.88 -5.40
C SER A 58 7.55 -2.14 -6.71
N LEU A 59 8.72 -2.78 -6.67
CA LEU A 59 9.53 -3.01 -7.87
C LEU A 59 9.09 -4.27 -8.61
N THR A 60 8.86 -5.36 -7.89
CA THR A 60 8.66 -6.72 -8.45
C THR A 60 7.21 -7.18 -8.46
N GLY A 61 6.35 -6.53 -7.67
CA GLY A 61 4.98 -6.97 -7.41
C GLY A 61 4.87 -8.16 -6.45
N PHE A 62 5.98 -8.80 -6.06
CA PHE A 62 5.95 -9.98 -5.19
C PHE A 62 5.80 -9.58 -3.71
N CYS A 63 4.66 -9.92 -3.11
CA CYS A 63 4.41 -9.66 -1.68
C CYS A 63 4.31 -10.98 -0.90
N ILE A 64 5.25 -11.20 0.03
CA ILE A 64 5.29 -12.41 0.89
C ILE A 64 4.01 -12.51 1.72
N VAL A 65 3.68 -11.45 2.45
CA VAL A 65 2.45 -11.37 3.27
C VAL A 65 1.20 -11.53 2.39
N GLY A 66 1.20 -10.91 1.21
CA GLY A 66 0.10 -11.04 0.26
C GLY A 66 -0.10 -12.48 -0.24
N ASN A 67 0.98 -13.24 -0.46
CA ASN A 67 0.91 -14.66 -0.81
C ASN A 67 0.32 -15.51 0.32
N ILE A 68 0.70 -15.24 1.57
CA ILE A 68 0.13 -15.91 2.74
C ILE A 68 -1.36 -15.59 2.85
N LEU A 69 -1.74 -14.31 2.73
CA LEU A 69 -3.14 -13.88 2.80
C LEU A 69 -3.99 -14.44 1.64
N LYS A 70 -3.42 -14.59 0.45
CA LYS A 70 -4.10 -15.25 -0.67
C LYS A 70 -4.44 -16.70 -0.32
N ARG A 71 -3.54 -17.43 0.34
CA ARG A 71 -3.80 -18.80 0.82
C ARG A 71 -4.85 -18.85 1.92
N LEU A 72 -4.98 -17.78 2.70
CA LEU A 72 -6.04 -17.61 3.70
C LEU A 72 -7.40 -17.18 3.11
N GLY A 73 -7.51 -17.04 1.78
CA GLY A 73 -8.76 -16.75 1.09
C GLY A 73 -9.08 -15.26 0.93
N PHE A 74 -8.14 -14.34 1.20
CA PHE A 74 -8.38 -12.91 0.97
C PHE A 74 -8.42 -12.57 -0.52
N THR A 75 -9.28 -11.61 -0.87
CA THR A 75 -9.45 -11.16 -2.26
C THR A 75 -8.26 -10.32 -2.74
N ALA A 76 -7.73 -10.65 -3.92
CA ALA A 76 -6.56 -10.01 -4.51
C ALA A 76 -6.91 -8.91 -5.52
N LEU A 77 -7.48 -7.77 -5.07
CA LEU A 77 -7.92 -6.70 -5.98
C LEU A 77 -6.83 -6.10 -6.89
N LEU A 78 -5.57 -6.08 -6.43
CA LEU A 78 -4.41 -5.63 -7.24
C LEU A 78 -3.62 -6.82 -7.84
N GLY A 79 -4.10 -8.04 -7.67
CA GLY A 79 -3.41 -9.24 -8.13
C GLY A 79 -3.41 -9.35 -9.66
N ASP A 80 -2.32 -9.85 -10.22
CA ASP A 80 -2.23 -10.23 -11.63
C ASP A 80 -3.18 -11.40 -11.93
N PRO A 81 -4.17 -11.23 -12.84
CA PRO A 81 -5.10 -12.30 -13.22
C PRO A 81 -4.39 -13.49 -13.89
N GLY A 82 -3.20 -13.31 -14.47
CA GLY A 82 -2.43 -14.37 -15.12
C GLY A 82 -1.79 -15.38 -14.16
N ARG A 83 -1.78 -15.12 -12.84
CA ARG A 83 -1.12 -15.97 -11.84
C ARG A 83 -2.09 -16.38 -10.72
N PRO A 84 -2.93 -17.41 -10.92
CA PRO A 84 -3.96 -17.79 -9.94
C PRO A 84 -3.39 -18.31 -8.61
N ASN A 85 -2.23 -18.99 -8.61
CA ASN A 85 -1.69 -19.61 -7.39
C ASN A 85 -0.91 -18.64 -6.48
N HIS A 86 -0.36 -17.56 -7.03
CA HIS A 86 0.49 -16.63 -6.28
C HIS A 86 -0.05 -15.21 -6.34
N TYR A 87 0.13 -14.45 -5.25
CA TYR A 87 -0.16 -13.03 -5.25
C TYR A 87 1.02 -12.27 -5.84
N PHE A 88 0.84 -11.77 -7.06
CA PHE A 88 1.70 -10.77 -7.68
C PHE A 88 0.86 -9.52 -7.89
N MET A 89 1.30 -8.41 -7.30
CA MET A 89 0.73 -7.10 -7.56
C MET A 89 1.09 -6.69 -8.99
N GLN A 90 0.12 -6.20 -9.77
CA GLN A 90 0.34 -5.82 -11.18
C GLN A 90 1.40 -4.71 -11.29
N THR A 91 2.36 -4.83 -12.21
CA THR A 91 3.48 -3.89 -12.38
C THR A 91 3.58 -3.27 -13.78
N ASP A 92 2.50 -3.35 -14.55
CA ASP A 92 2.32 -2.79 -15.90
C ASP A 92 2.51 -1.26 -15.96
N SER A 93 2.13 -0.54 -14.90
CA SER A 93 2.26 0.92 -14.83
C SER A 93 2.65 1.40 -13.43
N TRP A 94 3.04 2.67 -13.33
CA TRP A 94 3.31 3.35 -12.06
C TRP A 94 2.04 4.04 -11.54
N TYR A 95 1.09 3.23 -11.08
CA TYR A 95 -0.14 3.71 -10.43
C TYR A 95 0.09 4.12 -8.97
N LEU A 96 -0.91 4.78 -8.39
CA LEU A 96 -0.88 5.40 -7.06
C LEU A 96 -0.36 4.44 -5.97
N GLU A 97 -0.96 3.26 -5.85
CA GLU A 97 -0.69 2.30 -4.79
C GLU A 97 0.75 1.78 -4.84
N ARG A 98 1.30 1.55 -6.04
CA ARG A 98 2.70 1.14 -6.23
C ARG A 98 3.68 2.22 -5.75
N ARG A 99 3.37 3.49 -6.04
CA ARG A 99 4.17 4.63 -5.57
C ARG A 99 4.09 4.80 -4.04
N ILE A 100 2.94 4.51 -3.43
CA ILE A 100 2.78 4.53 -1.97
C ILE A 100 3.72 3.51 -1.32
N TYR A 101 3.78 2.26 -1.81
CA TYR A 101 4.71 1.25 -1.28
C TYR A 101 6.18 1.69 -1.37
N LEU A 102 6.58 2.27 -2.51
CA LEU A 102 7.93 2.79 -2.70
C LEU A 102 8.22 3.95 -1.74
N ALA A 103 7.32 4.92 -1.65
CA ALA A 103 7.47 6.09 -0.79
C ALA A 103 7.53 5.70 0.68
N VAL A 104 6.65 4.82 1.16
CA VAL A 104 6.72 4.30 2.54
C VAL A 104 8.04 3.61 2.80
N GLY A 105 8.48 2.74 1.88
CA GLY A 105 9.74 2.01 2.04
C GLY A 105 10.97 2.94 2.11
N ILE A 106 11.06 3.96 1.26
CA ILE A 106 12.16 4.93 1.29
C ILE A 106 12.14 5.74 2.59
N ASN A 107 10.97 6.28 2.95
CA ASN A 107 10.83 7.12 4.15
C ASN A 107 11.17 6.33 5.43
N LEU A 108 10.69 5.09 5.55
CA LEU A 108 11.00 4.26 6.70
C LEU A 108 12.48 3.85 6.75
N THR A 109 13.10 3.56 5.59
CA THR A 109 14.53 3.22 5.56
C THR A 109 15.37 4.41 6.03
N ILE A 110 15.11 5.61 5.51
CA ILE A 110 15.81 6.83 5.94
C ILE A 110 15.59 7.08 7.43
N ALA A 111 14.33 7.09 7.88
CA ALA A 111 14.02 7.35 9.28
C ALA A 111 14.64 6.31 10.24
N SER A 112 14.62 5.03 9.86
CA SER A 112 15.22 3.97 10.66
C SER A 112 16.74 4.11 10.73
N VAL A 113 17.41 4.41 9.61
CA VAL A 113 18.86 4.67 9.61
C VAL A 113 19.19 5.87 10.49
N LEU A 114 18.47 7.00 10.33
CA LEU A 114 18.64 8.20 11.14
C LEU A 114 18.38 7.94 12.64
N SER A 115 17.46 7.03 12.96
CA SER A 115 17.19 6.64 14.36
C SER A 115 18.36 5.94 15.03
N ILE A 116 19.20 5.24 14.25
CA ILE A 116 20.39 4.55 14.75
C ILE A 116 21.60 5.48 14.74
N VAL A 117 21.82 6.23 13.65
CA VAL A 117 23.09 6.98 13.44
C VAL A 117 23.07 8.40 14.00
N HIS A 118 21.89 9.04 14.11
CA HIS A 118 21.80 10.46 14.44
C HIS A 118 21.03 10.72 15.73
N SER A 119 19.78 10.25 15.85
CA SER A 119 18.98 10.48 17.07
C SER A 119 17.79 9.53 17.15
N SER A 120 17.58 8.92 18.31
CA SER A 120 16.41 8.07 18.58
C SER A 120 15.08 8.81 18.44
N TRP A 121 15.06 10.16 18.41
CA TRP A 121 13.84 10.93 18.16
C TRP A 121 13.18 10.59 16.81
N TRP A 122 13.96 10.12 15.83
CA TRP A 122 13.46 9.64 14.55
C TRP A 122 12.54 8.41 14.67
N LEU A 123 12.55 7.69 15.80
CA LEU A 123 11.56 6.64 16.10
C LEU A 123 10.13 7.21 16.18
N THR A 124 9.96 8.48 16.54
CA THR A 124 8.63 9.12 16.55
C THR A 124 8.05 9.16 15.14
N PHE A 125 8.88 9.36 14.11
CA PHE A 125 8.44 9.34 12.73
C PHE A 125 8.05 7.92 12.28
N THR A 126 8.82 6.89 12.63
CA THR A 126 8.44 5.49 12.30
C THR A 126 7.16 5.09 13.03
N GLY A 127 6.99 5.51 14.28
CA GLY A 127 5.75 5.33 15.03
C GLY A 127 4.56 6.03 14.38
N PHE A 128 4.71 7.29 13.98
CA PHE A 128 3.69 8.04 13.24
C PHE A 128 3.27 7.32 11.94
N VAL A 129 4.23 6.85 11.15
CA VAL A 129 3.94 6.08 9.93
C VAL A 129 3.20 4.79 10.27
N GLY A 130 3.60 4.08 11.33
CA GLY A 130 2.89 2.89 11.81
C GLY A 130 1.42 3.16 12.16
N VAL A 131 1.14 4.23 12.92
CA VAL A 131 -0.23 4.66 13.23
C VAL A 131 -0.99 5.00 11.95
N ALA A 132 -0.39 5.75 11.04
CA ALA A 132 -1.00 6.12 9.77
C ALA A 132 -1.34 4.91 8.89
N MET A 133 -0.52 3.86 8.91
CA MET A 133 -0.77 2.60 8.19
C MET A 133 -1.96 1.83 8.78
N VAL A 134 -2.04 1.72 10.11
CA VAL A 134 -3.20 1.11 10.79
C VAL A 134 -4.47 1.93 10.53
N TRP A 135 -4.38 3.26 10.60
CA TRP A 135 -5.49 4.16 10.30
C TRP A 135 -5.97 4.03 8.86
N PHE A 136 -5.05 3.98 7.91
CA PHE A 136 -5.35 3.73 6.50
C PHE A 136 -6.04 2.38 6.31
N ALA A 137 -5.56 1.34 6.99
CA ALA A 137 -6.21 0.04 6.96
C ALA A 137 -7.58 0.07 7.64
N GLY A 138 -7.86 0.95 8.61
CA GLY A 138 -9.19 1.10 9.20
C GLY A 138 -10.18 1.89 8.34
N THR A 139 -9.72 3.01 7.78
CA THR A 139 -10.60 4.05 7.22
C THR A 139 -10.51 4.18 5.71
N GLY A 140 -9.47 3.64 5.08
CA GLY A 140 -9.17 3.88 3.67
C GLY A 140 -8.58 5.27 3.39
N TYR A 141 -8.35 6.09 4.42
CA TYR A 141 -7.77 7.43 4.29
C TYR A 141 -6.26 7.43 4.57
N CYS A 142 -5.47 7.94 3.62
CA CYS A 142 -4.04 8.12 3.77
C CYS A 142 -3.62 9.50 3.26
N ILE A 143 -2.88 10.25 4.09
CA ILE A 143 -2.41 11.59 3.75
C ILE A 143 -1.46 11.57 2.55
N MET A 144 -0.57 10.57 2.50
CA MET A 144 0.37 10.40 1.40
C MET A 144 -0.34 9.98 0.12
N ALA A 145 -1.34 9.10 0.20
CA ALA A 145 -2.14 8.71 -0.96
C ALA A 145 -2.86 9.91 -1.59
N ASN A 146 -3.43 10.78 -0.76
CA ASN A 146 -4.06 12.03 -1.21
C ASN A 146 -3.04 12.98 -1.85
N GLY A 147 -1.86 13.14 -1.25
CA GLY A 147 -0.78 13.95 -1.83
C GLY A 147 -0.35 13.46 -3.21
N LEU A 148 -0.11 12.15 -3.37
CA LEU A 148 0.25 11.59 -4.67
C LEU A 148 -0.91 11.64 -5.69
N TYR A 149 -2.15 11.51 -5.22
CA TYR A 149 -3.34 11.66 -6.06
C TYR A 149 -3.44 13.09 -6.63
N TRP A 150 -3.19 14.12 -5.81
CA TRP A 150 -3.16 15.51 -6.26
C TRP A 150 -2.03 15.79 -7.24
N LEU A 151 -0.88 15.12 -7.09
CA LEU A 151 0.22 15.14 -8.06
C LEU A 151 -0.11 14.42 -9.38
N GLY A 152 -1.31 13.85 -9.51
CA GLY A 152 -1.83 13.28 -10.75
C GLY A 152 -1.61 11.78 -10.90
N ALA A 153 -1.17 11.06 -9.86
CA ALA A 153 -1.04 9.60 -9.91
C ALA A 153 -2.43 8.94 -10.03
N GLU A 154 -2.57 8.04 -11.00
CA GLU A 154 -3.85 7.36 -11.25
C GLU A 154 -4.05 6.20 -10.26
N PRO A 155 -5.14 6.21 -9.48
CA PRO A 155 -5.47 5.08 -8.61
C PRO A 155 -6.02 3.92 -9.41
N ARG A 156 -5.59 2.70 -9.08
CA ARG A 156 -6.12 1.48 -9.69
C ARG A 156 -7.26 0.89 -8.85
N LEU A 157 -7.21 1.08 -7.54
CA LEU A 157 -8.37 0.91 -6.67
C LEU A 157 -9.31 2.08 -6.93
N ALA A 158 -10.45 1.77 -7.53
CA ALA A 158 -11.38 2.74 -8.11
C ALA A 158 -11.58 4.01 -7.26
N PRO A 159 -11.49 5.21 -7.87
CA PRO A 159 -12.28 6.33 -7.37
C PRO A 159 -13.74 6.03 -7.75
N LEU A 160 -14.63 5.92 -6.76
CA LEU A 160 -16.08 5.94 -6.97
C LEU A 160 -16.50 7.32 -7.53
N SER A 161 -16.17 7.60 -8.79
CA SER A 161 -16.65 8.75 -9.58
C SER A 161 -16.15 8.66 -11.03
N LYS A 162 -16.54 7.60 -11.73
CA LYS A 162 -16.97 7.71 -13.14
C LYS A 162 -18.13 6.73 -13.32
N PRO A 163 -19.32 7.18 -13.76
CA PRO A 163 -20.30 6.26 -14.30
C PRO A 163 -19.60 5.45 -15.40
N GLN A 164 -19.65 4.13 -15.30
CA GLN A 164 -19.31 3.29 -16.44
C GLN A 164 -20.23 3.69 -17.59
N PRO A 165 -19.73 3.98 -18.81
CA PRO A 165 -20.55 3.80 -19.97
C PRO A 165 -20.88 2.31 -20.00
N HIS A 166 -22.13 2.00 -19.70
CA HIS A 166 -22.70 0.69 -19.86
C HIS A 166 -22.29 0.14 -21.22
N THR A 167 -21.68 -1.04 -21.20
CA THR A 167 -21.97 -2.16 -22.10
C THR A 167 -22.64 -1.75 -23.42
N ALA A 168 -21.86 -1.27 -24.40
CA ALA A 168 -22.28 -1.37 -25.79
C ALA A 168 -22.15 -2.85 -26.17
N ALA A 169 -23.26 -3.58 -26.06
CA ALA A 169 -23.38 -4.90 -26.64
C ALA A 169 -23.08 -4.82 -28.15
N PRO A 170 -22.41 -5.82 -28.74
CA PRO A 170 -22.26 -5.86 -30.19
C PRO A 170 -23.63 -6.16 -30.81
N GLU A 171 -24.23 -5.16 -31.44
CA GLU A 171 -25.40 -5.33 -32.30
C GLU A 171 -24.97 -6.14 -33.52
N ARG A 172 -25.20 -7.46 -33.47
CA ARG A 172 -25.12 -8.34 -34.64
C ARG A 172 -26.39 -8.19 -35.46
N SER A 173 -26.18 -7.82 -36.73
CA SER A 173 -26.87 -8.28 -37.94
C SER A 173 -28.39 -8.07 -38.07
N ALA A 174 -28.79 -7.26 -39.07
CA ALA A 174 -29.59 -7.75 -40.21
C ALA A 174 -29.86 -6.61 -41.21
N HIS A 175 -29.17 -6.62 -42.36
CA HIS A 175 -29.73 -6.09 -43.61
C HIS A 175 -29.42 -7.11 -44.70
N ALA A 176 -30.47 -7.85 -45.04
CA ALA A 176 -30.69 -8.46 -46.35
C ALA A 176 -31.34 -7.41 -47.26
#